data_AF-A0A7K3XQ07-F1
#
_entry.id   AF-A0A7K3XQ07-F1
#
_cell.length_a   1.000
_cell.length_b   1.000
_cell.length_c   1.000
_cell.angle_alpha   90.00
_cell.angle_beta   90.00
_cell.angle_gamma   90.00
#
_symmetry.space_group_name_H-M   'P 1'
#
loop_
_entity.id
_entity.type
_entity.pdbx_description
1 polymer ?
#
loop_
_entity_poly.entity_id
_entity_poly.type
_entity_poly.pdbx_seq_one_letter_code
_entity_poly.pdbx_strand_id
1 'polypeptide(L)'
;MSLSEFKSFESHAKLMITGEYLVLKGACSLAVPLRFGQKLTIAETEGKPSVIWKSMINNDLWFTSTLLLPDFQITNTNRPDL
;
A
#
# COMPACT_ATOMS: atom_id res chain seq x y z
N MET A 1 17.20 -10.60 21.68
CA MET A 1 16.99 -10.12 20.30
C MET A 1 15.54 -10.41 19.98
N SER A 2 14.67 -9.41 20.11
CA SER A 2 13.22 -9.60 19.89
C SER A 2 12.98 -9.83 18.41
N LEU A 3 12.30 -10.91 18.05
CA LEU A 3 11.82 -11.12 16.69
C LEU A 3 10.65 -10.16 16.48
N SER A 4 10.87 -9.05 15.77
CA SER A 4 9.79 -8.15 15.37
C SER A 4 8.76 -8.94 14.55
N GLU A 5 7.50 -8.94 14.96
CA GLU A 5 6.44 -9.66 14.26
C GLU A 5 6.17 -8.99 12.90
N PHE A 6 6.30 -9.77 11.81
CA PHE A 6 5.99 -9.30 10.46
C PHE A 6 4.61 -9.81 10.05
N LYS A 7 3.71 -8.87 9.69
CA LYS A 7 2.40 -9.20 9.13
C LYS A 7 2.39 -8.94 7.63
N SER A 8 1.91 -9.90 6.86
CA SER A 8 1.80 -9.78 5.40
C SER A 8 0.35 -9.90 4.93
N PHE A 9 0.00 -9.06 3.96
CA PHE A 9 -1.29 -9.05 3.29
C PHE A 9 -1.07 -9.10 1.78
N GLU A 10 -1.86 -9.90 1.07
CA GLU A 10 -1.79 -10.04 -0.38
C GLU A 10 -3.20 -9.91 -0.98
N SER A 11 -3.30 -9.26 -2.14
CA SER A 11 -4.57 -9.11 -2.86
C SER A 11 -4.35 -9.21 -4.36
N HIS A 12 -5.21 -9.97 -5.02
CA HIS A 12 -5.32 -10.01 -6.47
C HIS A 12 -5.90 -8.70 -7.02
N ALA A 13 -5.38 -8.25 -8.16
CA ALA A 13 -6.04 -7.22 -8.95
C ALA A 13 -7.36 -7.77 -9.52
N LYS A 14 -8.27 -6.88 -9.89
CA LYS A 14 -9.57 -7.22 -10.45
C LYS A 14 -9.72 -6.54 -11.80
N LEU A 15 -10.18 -7.29 -12.79
CA LEU A 15 -10.61 -6.75 -14.07
C LEU A 15 -12.14 -6.71 -14.09
N MET A 16 -12.69 -5.52 -14.27
CA MET A 16 -14.13 -5.36 -14.50
C MET A 16 -14.45 -5.70 -15.96
N ILE A 17 -15.44 -6.57 -16.16
CA ILE A 17 -15.92 -7.00 -17.48
C ILE A 17 -17.16 -6.18 -17.88
N THR A 18 -18.02 -5.84 -16.91
CA THR A 18 -19.26 -5.09 -17.13
C THR A 18 -19.49 -4.08 -16.01
N GLY A 19 -20.38 -3.10 -16.24
CA GLY A 19 -20.79 -2.16 -15.19
C GLY A 19 -19.76 -1.08 -14.85
N GLU A 20 -18.75 -0.86 -15.70
CA GLU A 20 -17.82 0.28 -15.55
C GLU A 20 -18.61 1.58 -15.45
N TYR A 21 -18.21 2.44 -14.52
CA TYR A 21 -18.89 3.69 -14.10
C TYR A 21 -20.29 3.51 -13.49
N LEU A 22 -21.15 2.64 -14.03
CA LEU A 22 -22.50 2.42 -13.53
C LEU A 22 -22.53 1.70 -12.17
N VAL A 23 -21.50 0.93 -11.83
CA VAL A 23 -21.35 0.31 -10.50
C VAL A 23 -21.35 1.35 -9.38
N LEU A 24 -20.86 2.58 -9.65
CA LEU A 24 -20.90 3.70 -8.70
C LEU A 24 -22.32 4.19 -8.42
N LYS A 25 -23.28 3.83 -9.27
CA LYS A 25 -24.71 4.12 -9.14
C LYS A 25 -25.53 2.90 -8.71
N GLY A 26 -24.86 1.83 -8.27
CA GLY A 26 -25.51 0.61 -7.77
C GLY A 26 -25.90 -0.40 -8.86
N ALA A 27 -25.45 -0.22 -10.10
CA ALA A 27 -25.66 -1.23 -11.14
C ALA A 27 -24.89 -2.52 -10.83
N CYS A 28 -25.44 -3.66 -11.25
CA CYS A 28 -24.73 -4.93 -11.17
C CYS A 28 -23.47 -4.90 -12.06
N SER A 29 -22.35 -5.40 -11.52
CA SER A 29 -21.05 -5.42 -12.18
C SER A 29 -20.42 -6.80 -12.03
N LEU A 30 -19.80 -7.29 -13.10
CA LEU A 30 -18.99 -8.51 -13.07
C LEU A 30 -17.51 -8.15 -13.09
N ALA A 31 -16.75 -8.64 -12.12
CA ALA A 31 -15.30 -8.52 -12.09
C ALA A 31 -14.65 -9.88 -11.84
N VAL A 32 -13.49 -10.11 -12.47
CA VAL A 32 -12.72 -11.34 -12.33
C VAL A 32 -11.35 -11.07 -11.71
N PRO A 33 -10.83 -11.97 -10.85
CA PRO A 33 -9.50 -11.82 -10.28
C PRO A 33 -8.43 -12.04 -11.36
N LEU A 34 -7.36 -11.25 -11.27
CA LEU A 34 -6.20 -11.36 -12.14
C LEU A 34 -5.05 -12.08 -11.42
N ARG A 35 -4.09 -12.58 -12.22
CA ARG A 35 -2.87 -13.21 -11.70
C ARG A 35 -1.98 -12.22 -10.96
N PHE A 36 -1.84 -11.01 -11.50
CA PHE A 36 -1.07 -9.95 -10.86
C PHE A 36 -1.86 -9.30 -9.72
N GLY A 37 -1.13 -8.81 -8.72
CA GLY A 37 -1.70 -8.25 -7.50
C GLY A 37 -0.69 -7.41 -6.76
N GLN A 38 -0.99 -7.13 -5.50
CA GLN A 38 -0.14 -6.33 -4.62
C GLN A 38 0.08 -7.05 -3.29
N LYS A 39 1.21 -6.71 -2.65
CA LYS A 39 1.60 -7.21 -1.34
C LYS A 39 1.92 -6.04 -0.42
N LEU A 40 1.43 -6.12 0.81
CA LEU A 40 1.75 -5.19 1.89
C LEU A 40 2.36 -5.98 3.04
N THR A 41 3.55 -5.57 3.47
CA THR A 41 4.21 -6.12 4.64
C THR A 41 4.37 -5.03 5.68
N ILE A 42 4.00 -5.34 6.92
CA ILE A 42 4.02 -4.45 8.06
C ILE A 42 4.93 -5.10 9.11
N ALA A 43 5.82 -4.29 9.68
CA ALA A 43 6.60 -4.64 10.84
C ALA A 43 6.60 -3.48 11.82
N GLU A 44 6.71 -3.81 13.10
CA GLU A 44 6.98 -2.82 14.13
C GLU A 44 8.38 -2.23 13.95
N THR A 45 8.49 -0.93 14.22
CA THR A 45 9.77 -0.22 14.23
C THR A 45 10.07 0.23 15.65
N GLU A 46 11.34 0.16 16.02
CA GLU A 46 11.82 0.76 17.26
C GLU A 46 11.98 2.29 17.11
N GLY A 47 11.96 3.01 18.21
CA GLY A 47 12.23 4.46 18.25
C GLY A 47 10.98 5.34 18.30
N LYS A 48 11.06 6.52 17.67
CA LYS A 48 9.97 7.50 17.71
C LYS A 48 8.73 6.96 16.98
N PRO A 49 7.51 7.17 17.52
CA PRO A 49 6.27 6.82 16.85
C PRO A 49 6.23 7.40 15.44
N SER A 50 6.35 6.52 14.44
CA SER A 50 6.44 6.92 13.05
C SER A 50 5.98 5.81 12.12
N VAL A 51 5.53 6.20 10.93
CA VAL A 51 5.26 5.29 9.82
C VAL A 51 6.40 5.43 8.82
N ILE A 52 7.15 4.35 8.62
CA ILE A 52 8.17 4.25 7.57
C ILE A 52 7.52 3.53 6.39
N TRP A 53 7.16 4.30 5.38
CA TRP A 53 6.51 3.79 4.18
C TRP A 53 7.54 3.54 3.07
N LYS A 54 7.47 2.37 2.44
CA LYS A 54 8.27 2.02 1.25
C LYS A 54 7.37 1.39 0.20
N SER A 55 7.39 1.91 -1.01
CA SER A 55 6.71 1.37 -2.17
C SER A 55 7.72 0.92 -3.20
N MET A 56 7.55 -0.31 -3.68
CA MET A 56 8.41 -0.94 -4.66
C MET A 56 7.61 -1.16 -5.96
N ILE A 57 8.22 -0.93 -7.11
CA ILE A 57 7.68 -1.29 -8.43
C ILE A 57 8.73 -2.14 -9.13
N ASN A 58 8.36 -3.33 -9.60
CA ASN A 58 9.29 -4.25 -10.27
C ASN A 58 10.58 -4.53 -9.47
N ASN A 59 10.47 -4.61 -8.14
CA ASN A 59 11.56 -4.75 -7.17
C ASN A 59 12.50 -3.54 -7.02
N ASP A 60 12.20 -2.42 -7.66
CA ASP A 60 12.90 -1.15 -7.47
C ASP A 60 12.16 -0.25 -6.48
N LEU A 61 12.91 0.45 -5.62
CA LEU A 61 12.33 1.43 -4.70
C LEU A 61 11.78 2.60 -5.51
N TRP A 62 10.46 2.72 -5.55
CA TRP A 62 9.78 3.80 -6.26
C TRP A 62 9.56 5.02 -5.34
N PHE A 63 9.13 4.76 -4.11
CA PHE A 63 8.79 5.81 -3.15
C PHE A 63 9.12 5.38 -1.72
N THR A 64 9.61 6.31 -0.91
CA THR A 64 9.78 6.15 0.53
C THR A 64 9.44 7.44 1.25
N SER A 65 8.79 7.32 2.41
CA SER A 65 8.51 8.44 3.29
C SER A 65 8.57 8.03 4.75
N THR A 66 9.02 8.92 5.61
CA THR A 66 8.91 8.78 7.07
C THR A 66 7.94 9.83 7.59
N LEU A 67 6.86 9.36 8.21
CA LEU A 67 5.79 10.18 8.75
C LEU A 67 5.83 10.09 10.28
N LEU A 68 6.00 11.21 10.98
CA LEU A 68 5.92 11.23 12.44
C LEU A 68 4.46 11.12 12.90
N LEU A 69 4.22 10.35 13.95
CA LEU A 69 2.90 10.25 14.58
C LEU A 69 2.81 11.17 15.81
N PRO A 70 1.61 11.71 16.12
CA PRO A 70 0.33 11.46 15.45
C PRO A 70 0.04 12.35 14.23
N ASP A 71 0.85 13.39 14.01
CA ASP A 71 0.50 14.48 13.07
C ASP A 71 0.76 14.16 11.60
N PHE A 72 1.32 12.98 11.29
CA PHE A 72 1.73 12.53 9.95
C PHE A 72 2.66 13.52 9.22
N GLN A 73 3.48 14.26 9.96
CA GLN A 73 4.46 15.18 9.36
C GLN A 73 5.56 14.39 8.64
N ILE A 74 5.83 14.74 7.39
CA ILE A 74 6.89 14.12 6.59
C ILE A 74 8.25 14.66 7.04
N THR A 75 9.12 13.78 7.52
CA THR A 75 10.49 14.16 7.92
C THR A 75 11.55 13.79 6.89
N ASN A 76 11.27 12.79 6.06
CA ASN A 76 12.17 12.31 5.03
C ASN A 76 11.36 11.71 3.88
N THR A 77 11.74 12.00 2.64
CA THR A 77 11.13 11.43 1.43
C THR A 77 12.17 11.38 0.32
N ASN A 78 12.08 10.38 -0.56
CA ASN A 78 12.89 10.36 -1.79
C ASN A 78 12.27 11.18 -2.93
N ARG A 79 11.00 11.58 -2.80
CA ARG A 79 10.26 12.37 -3.79
C ARG A 79 9.52 13.51 -3.09
N PRO A 80 10.17 14.66 -2.84
CA PRO A 80 9.53 15.85 -2.26
C PRO A 80 8.66 16.62 -3.28
N ASP A 81 8.75 16.24 -4.56
CA ASP A 81 7.98 16.78 -5.68
C ASP A 81 6.55 16.22 -5.79
N LEU A 82 6.29 15.09 -5.12
CA LEU A 82 4.96 14.46 -4.99
C LEU A 82 4.28 14.91 -3.70
#